data_AF-A0A395CTF0-F1
#
_entry.id   AF-A0A395CTF0-F1
#
_cell.length_a   1.000
_cell.length_b   1.000
_cell.length_c   1.000
_cell.angle_alpha   90.00
_cell.angle_beta   90.00
_cell.angle_gamma   90.00
#
_symmetry.space_group_name_H-M   'P 1'
#
loop_
_entity.id
_entity.type
_entity.pdbx_description
1 polymer ?
#
loop_
_entity_poly.entity_id
_entity_poly.type
_entity_poly.pdbx_seq_one_letter_code
_entity_poly.pdbx_strand_id
1 'polypeptide(L)'
;MTVILDFRQAVAAGSARVGGKAWNLGRLARWGFPVPRGIVIEVGAYDAVASHESVTPLIVEAAAIEARDVAIPRTQALLTDIRTAIESAPLPSDLSNELDAALAQAGIDNGPVAVRSSATGEDGEKHAFAGIHESFLNVVGREAILRSVRKCFASLW
;
A
#
# COMPACT_ATOMS: atom_id res chain seq x y z
N MET A 1 6.57 -2.42 16.60
CA MET A 1 5.35 -1.65 16.24
C MET A 1 4.59 -2.51 15.26
N THR A 2 3.30 -2.75 15.47
CA THR A 2 2.50 -3.63 14.58
C THR A 2 2.31 -2.96 13.22
N VAL A 3 2.65 -3.67 12.14
CA VAL A 3 2.59 -3.14 10.77
C VAL A 3 1.18 -3.27 10.17
N ILE A 4 0.38 -4.19 10.73
CA ILE A 4 -0.99 -4.48 10.30
C ILE A 4 -1.98 -3.99 11.36
N LEU A 5 -2.98 -3.23 10.93
CA LEU A 5 -3.99 -2.62 11.78
C LEU A 5 -5.38 -3.16 11.42
N ASP A 6 -6.24 -3.32 12.42
CA ASP A 6 -7.68 -3.39 12.19
C ASP A 6 -8.26 -2.00 11.86
N PHE A 7 -9.53 -1.93 11.47
CA PHE A 7 -10.16 -0.64 11.15
C PHE A 7 -10.24 0.34 12.32
N ARG A 8 -10.37 -0.13 13.57
CA ARG A 8 -10.42 0.74 14.74
C ARG A 8 -9.04 1.38 14.99
N GLN A 9 -7.99 0.58 14.90
CA GLN A 9 -6.60 1.00 15.00
C GLN A 9 -6.23 1.95 13.84
N ALA A 10 -6.69 1.66 12.61
CA ALA A 10 -6.46 2.51 11.45
C ALA A 10 -7.10 3.90 11.61
N VAL A 11 -8.32 3.99 12.16
CA VAL A 11 -8.97 5.27 12.47
C VAL A 11 -8.18 6.06 13.51
N ALA A 12 -7.69 5.39 14.56
CA ALA A 12 -6.88 6.02 15.60
C ALA A 12 -5.50 6.47 15.09
N ALA A 13 -4.90 5.72 14.15
CA ALA A 13 -3.63 6.06 13.51
C ALA A 13 -3.72 7.29 12.60
N GLY A 14 -4.88 7.52 11.98
CA GLY A 14 -5.14 8.67 11.11
C GLY A 14 -4.70 8.48 9.66
N SER A 15 -5.27 9.28 8.76
CA SER A 15 -5.06 9.18 7.31
C SER A 15 -3.61 9.36 6.86
N ALA A 16 -2.78 10.04 7.65
CA ALA A 16 -1.35 10.19 7.37
C ALA A 16 -0.58 8.87 7.50
N ARG A 17 -1.08 7.89 8.26
CA ARG A 17 -0.41 6.59 8.48
C ARG A 17 -1.03 5.43 7.71
N VAL A 18 -2.29 5.58 7.28
CA VAL A 18 -3.02 4.49 6.59
C VAL A 18 -3.60 4.90 5.23
N GLY A 19 -3.40 6.15 4.82
CA GLY A 19 -4.02 6.73 3.64
C GLY A 19 -5.50 7.06 3.82
N GLY A 20 -6.05 7.83 2.87
CA GLY A 20 -7.40 8.36 2.94
C GLY A 20 -8.49 7.28 2.87
N LYS A 21 -8.36 6.33 1.94
CA LYS A 21 -9.33 5.25 1.73
C LYS A 21 -9.49 4.36 2.95
N ALA A 22 -8.39 3.83 3.49
CA ALA A 22 -8.45 2.94 4.65
C ALA A 22 -8.97 3.66 5.89
N TRP A 23 -8.55 4.91 6.10
CA TRP A 23 -9.06 5.74 7.19
C TRP A 23 -10.57 5.97 7.09
N ASN A 24 -11.06 6.33 5.90
CA ASN A 24 -12.49 6.54 5.65
C ASN A 24 -13.30 5.23 5.76
N LEU A 25 -12.78 4.09 5.28
CA LEU A 25 -13.42 2.78 5.46
C LEU A 25 -13.58 2.43 6.95
N GLY A 26 -12.54 2.66 7.76
CA GLY A 26 -12.63 2.42 9.19
C GLY A 26 -13.64 3.34 9.89
N ARG A 27 -13.78 4.59 9.45
CA ARG A 27 -14.80 5.52 9.95
C ARG A 27 -16.21 5.05 9.60
N LEU A 28 -16.44 4.65 8.34
CA LEU A 28 -17.72 4.09 7.90
C LEU A 28 -18.10 2.85 8.71
N ALA A 29 -17.15 1.94 8.94
CA ALA A 29 -17.36 0.75 9.77
C ALA A 29 -17.74 1.14 11.21
N ARG A 30 -17.04 2.13 11.80
CA ARG A 30 -17.34 2.66 13.14
C ARG A 30 -18.74 3.29 13.23
N TRP A 31 -19.22 3.91 12.15
CA TRP A 31 -20.56 4.49 12.08
C TRP A 31 -21.66 3.47 11.79
N GLY A 32 -21.33 2.18 11.66
CA GLY A 32 -22.31 1.10 11.47
C GLY A 32 -22.74 0.88 10.03
N PHE A 33 -22.06 1.50 9.05
CA PHE A 33 -22.28 1.14 7.65
C PHE A 33 -21.79 -0.29 7.37
N PRO A 34 -22.40 -1.01 6.41
CA PRO A 34 -22.01 -2.36 6.06
C PRO A 34 -20.68 -2.34 5.28
N VAL A 35 -19.57 -2.31 6.01
CA VAL A 35 -18.22 -2.38 5.46
C VAL A 35 -17.70 -3.82 5.56
N PRO A 36 -17.24 -4.43 4.46
CA PRO A 36 -16.59 -5.74 4.52
C PRO A 36 -15.42 -5.74 5.51
N ARG A 37 -15.24 -6.84 6.25
CA ARG A 37 -14.10 -6.99 7.16
C ARG A 37 -12.78 -6.88 6.40
N GLY A 38 -11.76 -6.34 7.05
CA GLY A 38 -10.49 -6.06 6.42
C GLY A 38 -9.41 -5.74 7.44
N ILE A 39 -8.18 -5.76 6.95
CA ILE A 39 -6.98 -5.29 7.64
C ILE A 39 -6.36 -4.16 6.82
N VAL A 40 -5.51 -3.38 7.47
CA VAL A 40 -4.84 -2.22 6.88
C VAL A 40 -3.34 -2.36 7.11
N ILE A 41 -2.55 -2.25 6.05
CA ILE A 41 -1.10 -2.21 6.14
C ILE A 41 -0.69 -0.74 6.31
N GLU A 42 0.07 -0.44 7.35
CA GLU A 42 0.55 0.92 7.61
C GLU A 42 1.59 1.38 6.59
N VAL A 43 1.65 2.69 6.33
CA VAL A 43 2.64 3.35 5.46
C VAL A 43 4.09 2.99 5.82
N GLY A 44 4.41 2.77 7.10
CA GLY A 44 5.75 2.34 7.52
C GLY A 44 6.23 1.05 6.83
N ALA A 45 5.32 0.20 6.36
CA ALA A 45 5.67 -0.96 5.55
C ALA A 45 6.24 -0.57 4.18
N TYR A 46 5.65 0.44 3.54
CA TYR A 46 6.15 0.99 2.29
C TYR A 46 7.50 1.69 2.51
N ASP A 47 7.63 2.49 3.59
CA ASP A 47 8.87 3.20 3.91
C ASP A 47 10.06 2.25 4.05
N ALA A 48 9.85 1.09 4.69
CA ALA A 48 10.86 0.05 4.82
C ALA A 48 11.28 -0.54 3.45
N VAL A 49 10.34 -0.71 2.52
CA VAL A 49 10.63 -1.18 1.16
C VAL A 49 11.35 -0.10 0.34
N ALA A 50 10.89 1.14 0.41
CA ALA A 50 11.50 2.29 -0.28
C ALA A 50 12.91 2.61 0.23
N SER A 51 13.18 2.31 1.51
CA SER A 51 14.48 2.46 2.16
C SER A 51 15.43 1.26 1.94
N HIS A 52 15.00 0.23 1.19
CA HIS A 52 15.85 -0.90 0.87
C HIS A 52 17.00 -0.48 -0.06
N GLU A 53 18.19 -1.05 0.14
CA GLU A 53 19.41 -0.67 -0.58
C GLU A 53 19.30 -0.80 -2.11
N SER A 54 18.44 -1.70 -2.60
CA SER A 54 18.17 -1.89 -4.02
C SER A 54 17.18 -0.88 -4.62
N VAL A 55 16.47 -0.12 -3.78
CA VAL A 55 15.39 0.80 -4.18
C VAL A 55 15.79 2.25 -3.94
N THR A 56 16.37 2.55 -2.78
CA THR A 56 16.68 3.92 -2.36
C THR A 56 17.51 4.72 -3.38
N PRO A 57 18.58 4.18 -4.00
CA PRO A 57 19.36 4.94 -4.96
C PRO A 57 18.53 5.39 -6.18
N LEU A 58 17.61 4.55 -6.65
CA LEU A 58 16.76 4.85 -7.80
C LEU A 58 15.73 5.93 -7.47
N ILE A 59 15.13 5.87 -6.27
CA ILE A 59 14.21 6.89 -5.76
C ILE A 59 14.94 8.25 -5.62
N VAL A 60 16.18 8.24 -5.13
CA VAL A 60 16.99 9.46 -5.01
C VAL A 60 17.32 10.06 -6.38
N GLU A 61 17.64 9.24 -7.38
CA GLU A 61 17.82 9.72 -8.77
C GLU A 61 16.53 10.34 -9.31
N ALA A 62 15.38 9.69 -9.08
CA ALA A 62 14.09 10.18 -9.56
C ALA A 62 13.62 11.47 -8.86
N ALA A 63 14.07 11.76 -7.63
CA ALA A 63 13.70 12.98 -6.90
C ALA A 63 14.19 14.28 -7.59
N ALA A 64 15.19 14.19 -8.47
CA ALA A 64 15.67 15.32 -9.26
C ALA A 64 14.88 15.56 -10.56
N ILE A 65 13.93 14.68 -10.90
CA ILE A 65 13.17 14.74 -12.14
C ILE A 65 11.99 15.69 -11.99
N GLU A 66 11.88 16.64 -12.92
CA GLU A 66 10.72 17.51 -12.99
C GLU A 66 9.56 16.85 -13.76
N ALA A 67 8.32 17.22 -13.41
CA ALA A 67 7.12 16.66 -14.04
C ALA A 67 7.09 16.83 -15.58
N ARG A 68 7.67 17.91 -16.12
CA ARG A 68 7.78 18.15 -17.56
C ARG A 68 8.66 17.13 -18.29
N ASP A 69 9.57 16.49 -17.57
CA ASP A 69 10.57 15.56 -18.10
C ASP A 69 10.13 14.09 -17.95
N VAL A 70 8.90 13.85 -17.46
CA VAL A 70 8.37 12.50 -17.22
C VAL A 70 8.36 11.66 -18.50
N ALA A 71 8.07 12.27 -19.65
CA ALA A 71 7.96 11.56 -20.93
C ALA A 71 9.31 11.24 -21.60
N ILE A 72 10.43 11.68 -21.02
CA ILE A 72 11.76 11.39 -21.57
C ILE A 72 12.04 9.88 -21.42
N PRO A 73 12.56 9.19 -22.47
CA PRO A 73 12.80 7.74 -22.42
C PRO A 73 13.64 7.28 -21.23
N ARG A 74 14.66 8.06 -20.85
CA ARG A 74 15.50 7.76 -19.68
C ARG A 74 14.71 7.84 -18.38
N THR A 75 13.84 8.84 -18.23
CA THR A 75 12.95 8.98 -17.07
C THR A 75 12.00 7.79 -16.96
N GLN A 76 11.35 7.42 -18.08
CA GLN A 76 10.46 6.26 -18.12
C GLN A 76 11.16 4.95 -17.77
N ALA A 77 12.40 4.76 -18.25
CA ALA A 77 13.23 3.62 -17.87
C ALA A 77 13.50 3.60 -16.37
N LEU A 78 13.91 4.74 -15.78
CA LEU A 78 14.16 4.83 -14.34
C LEU A 78 12.90 4.53 -13.51
N LEU A 79 11.73 5.06 -13.87
CA LEU A 79 10.47 4.77 -13.17
C LEU A 79 10.11 3.27 -13.25
N THR A 80 10.36 2.65 -14.41
CA THR A 80 10.18 1.20 -14.60
C THR A 80 11.15 0.39 -13.73
N ASP A 81 12.41 0.83 -13.63
CA ASP A 81 13.41 0.21 -12.78
C ASP A 81 13.03 0.31 -11.30
N ILE A 82 12.49 1.45 -10.85
CA ILE A 82 11.99 1.62 -9.47
C ILE A 82 10.83 0.66 -9.20
N ARG A 83 9.85 0.58 -10.10
CA ARG A 83 8.72 -0.36 -9.98
C ARG A 83 9.22 -1.80 -9.84
N THR A 84 10.15 -2.21 -10.70
CA THR A 84 10.74 -3.56 -10.67
C THR A 84 11.52 -3.82 -9.38
N ALA A 85 12.26 -2.83 -8.90
CA ALA A 85 13.02 -2.91 -7.66
C ALA A 85 12.10 -3.06 -6.44
N ILE A 86 11.01 -2.30 -6.37
CA ILE A 86 10.00 -2.40 -5.30
C ILE A 86 9.30 -3.77 -5.31
N GLU A 87 8.94 -4.28 -6.49
CA GLU A 87 8.31 -5.61 -6.59
C GLU A 87 9.24 -6.73 -6.06
N SER A 88 10.55 -6.57 -6.26
CA SER A 88 11.57 -7.54 -5.90
C SER A 88 12.10 -7.39 -4.47
N ALA A 89 12.08 -6.18 -3.90
CA ALA A 89 12.63 -5.90 -2.57
C ALA A 89 11.88 -6.65 -1.46
N PRO A 90 12.56 -7.19 -0.43
CA PRO A 90 11.90 -7.94 0.63
C PRO A 90 10.86 -7.06 1.36
N LEU A 91 9.68 -7.65 1.63
CA LEU A 91 8.72 -7.02 2.54
C LEU A 91 9.24 -7.11 3.98
N PRO A 92 8.85 -6.17 4.86
CA PRO A 92 9.17 -6.26 6.28
C PRO A 92 8.79 -7.63 6.85
N SER A 93 9.68 -8.21 7.66
CA SER A 93 9.46 -9.52 8.28
C SER A 93 8.20 -9.51 9.15
N ASP A 94 7.96 -8.43 9.89
CA ASP A 94 6.76 -8.27 10.72
C ASP A 94 5.48 -8.35 9.88
N LEU A 95 5.42 -7.67 8.72
CA LEU A 95 4.27 -7.75 7.81
C LEU A 95 4.03 -9.20 7.34
N SER A 96 5.11 -9.88 6.94
CA SER A 96 5.00 -11.27 6.50
C SER A 96 4.54 -12.17 7.65
N ASN A 97 5.17 -12.06 8.82
CA ASN A 97 4.92 -12.95 9.95
C ASN A 97 3.53 -12.75 10.58
N GLU A 98 3.02 -11.52 10.59
CA GLU A 98 1.74 -11.18 11.21
C GLU A 98 0.53 -11.40 10.27
N LEU A 99 0.75 -11.54 8.96
CA LEU A 99 -0.34 -11.55 7.97
C LEU A 99 -1.43 -12.60 8.26
N ASP A 100 -1.05 -13.86 8.45
CA ASP A 100 -2.03 -14.95 8.63
C ASP A 100 -2.83 -14.76 9.92
N ALA A 101 -2.15 -14.33 11.00
CA ALA A 101 -2.80 -14.03 12.26
C ALA A 101 -3.78 -12.86 12.13
N ALA A 102 -3.40 -11.80 11.41
CA ALA A 102 -4.26 -10.65 11.17
C ALA A 102 -5.49 -11.01 10.31
N LEU A 103 -5.30 -11.81 9.25
CA LEU A 103 -6.40 -12.31 8.41
C LEU A 103 -7.37 -13.18 9.21
N ALA A 104 -6.86 -14.07 10.07
CA ALA A 104 -7.67 -14.93 10.93
C ALA A 104 -8.43 -14.11 11.99
N GLN A 105 -7.80 -13.13 12.62
CA GLN A 105 -8.45 -12.23 13.59
C GLN A 105 -9.57 -11.41 12.93
N ALA A 106 -9.38 -10.97 11.69
CA ALA A 106 -10.41 -10.30 10.91
C ALA A 106 -11.47 -11.27 10.34
N GLY A 107 -11.26 -12.59 10.44
CA GLY A 107 -12.17 -13.62 9.93
C GLY A 107 -12.30 -13.60 8.41
N ILE A 108 -11.19 -13.33 7.71
CA ILE A 108 -11.09 -13.25 6.23
C ILE A 108 -9.98 -14.17 5.68
N ASP A 109 -9.54 -15.13 6.48
CA ASP A 109 -8.52 -16.13 6.15
C ASP A 109 -9.03 -17.25 5.21
N ASN A 110 -10.34 -17.47 5.16
CA ASN A 110 -10.97 -18.58 4.42
C ASN A 110 -11.67 -18.17 3.11
N GLY A 111 -11.21 -17.12 2.44
CA GLY A 111 -11.83 -16.67 1.19
C GLY A 111 -11.01 -15.66 0.40
N PRO A 112 -11.51 -15.26 -0.78
CA PRO A 112 -10.86 -14.24 -1.58
C PRO A 112 -10.92 -12.87 -0.91
N VAL A 113 -9.82 -12.12 -1.00
CA VAL A 113 -9.73 -10.73 -0.53
C VAL A 113 -9.49 -9.77 -1.71
N ALA A 114 -9.81 -8.49 -1.48
CA ALA A 114 -9.39 -7.40 -2.35
C ALA A 114 -8.18 -6.69 -1.71
N VAL A 115 -7.06 -6.63 -2.43
CA VAL A 115 -5.87 -5.89 -2.01
C VAL A 115 -5.88 -4.55 -2.74
N ARG A 116 -6.01 -3.45 -1.99
CA ARG A 116 -6.21 -2.11 -2.54
C ARG A 116 -5.18 -1.15 -1.97
N SER A 117 -4.63 -0.31 -2.82
CA SER A 117 -3.83 0.83 -2.42
C SER A 117 -4.67 1.86 -1.64
N SER A 118 -4.05 2.43 -0.61
CA SER A 118 -4.58 3.55 0.18
C SER A 118 -3.44 4.52 0.42
N ALA A 119 -3.24 5.46 -0.50
CA ALA A 119 -2.12 6.38 -0.44
C ALA A 119 -2.40 7.54 0.53
N THR A 120 -1.34 8.08 1.12
CA THR A 120 -1.39 9.34 1.87
C THR A 120 -1.57 10.49 0.89
N GLY A 121 -2.31 11.53 1.29
CA GLY A 121 -2.57 12.68 0.42
C GLY A 121 -3.49 12.41 -0.80
N GLU A 122 -4.01 11.18 -0.97
CA GLU A 122 -4.94 10.84 -2.06
C GLU A 122 -6.30 11.58 -1.93
N ASP A 123 -6.70 11.88 -0.70
CA ASP A 123 -7.94 12.58 -0.33
C ASP A 123 -7.64 14.00 0.22
N GLY A 124 -6.88 14.81 -0.52
CA GLY A 124 -6.59 16.20 -0.13
C GLY A 124 -7.71 17.17 -0.51
N GLU A 125 -7.84 18.29 0.22
CA GLU A 125 -8.85 19.34 -0.07
C GLU A 125 -8.74 19.93 -1.49
N LYS A 126 -7.56 19.85 -2.13
CA LYS A 126 -7.27 20.46 -3.43
C LYS A 126 -7.14 19.46 -4.58
N HIS A 127 -6.82 18.20 -4.31
CA HIS A 127 -6.51 17.19 -5.33
C HIS A 127 -6.99 15.81 -4.89
N ALA A 128 -7.72 15.13 -5.77
CA ALA A 128 -8.11 13.73 -5.62
C ALA A 128 -7.41 12.92 -6.71
N PHE A 129 -6.62 11.91 -6.30
CA PHE A 129 -5.87 11.04 -7.22
C PHE A 129 -6.58 9.69 -7.44
N ALA A 130 -7.91 9.71 -7.48
CA ALA A 130 -8.73 8.53 -7.59
C ALA A 130 -8.43 7.75 -8.89
N GLY A 131 -8.13 6.45 -8.74
CA GLY A 131 -7.97 5.52 -9.87
C GLY A 131 -6.57 5.45 -10.48
N ILE A 132 -5.57 6.12 -9.90
CA ILE A 132 -4.19 6.07 -10.41
C ILE A 132 -3.45 4.80 -9.96
N HIS A 133 -3.78 4.28 -8.78
CA HIS A 133 -3.10 3.13 -8.19
C HIS A 133 -3.82 1.82 -8.43
N GLU A 134 -3.07 0.72 -8.39
CA GLU A 134 -3.59 -0.62 -8.67
C GLU A 134 -4.48 -1.15 -7.53
N SER A 135 -5.39 -2.06 -7.90
CA SER A 135 -6.23 -2.83 -7.00
C SER A 135 -6.38 -4.24 -7.55
N PHE A 136 -6.23 -5.23 -6.69
CA PHE A 136 -6.28 -6.64 -7.04
C PHE A 136 -7.49 -7.28 -6.37
N LEU A 137 -8.38 -7.84 -7.17
CA LEU A 137 -9.59 -8.51 -6.69
C LEU A 137 -9.41 -10.02 -6.71
N ASN A 138 -10.23 -10.73 -5.92
CA ASN A 138 -10.26 -12.19 -5.88
C ASN A 138 -8.89 -12.83 -5.57
N VAL A 139 -8.11 -12.19 -4.68
CA VAL A 139 -6.78 -12.66 -4.29
C VAL A 139 -6.94 -13.73 -3.21
N VAL A 140 -6.37 -14.91 -3.45
CA VAL A 140 -6.49 -16.07 -2.54
C VAL A 140 -5.11 -16.58 -2.15
N GLY A 141 -4.91 -16.77 -0.86
CA GLY A 141 -3.69 -17.34 -0.30
C GLY A 141 -2.61 -16.30 -0.01
N ARG A 142 -1.86 -16.56 1.07
CA ARG A 142 -0.80 -15.72 1.63
C ARG A 142 0.16 -15.14 0.58
N GLU A 143 0.75 -16.00 -0.24
CA GLU A 143 1.73 -15.58 -1.24
C GLU A 143 1.14 -14.67 -2.31
N ALA A 144 -0.11 -14.90 -2.72
CA ALA A 144 -0.79 -14.02 -3.67
C ALA A 144 -1.08 -12.65 -3.05
N ILE A 145 -1.48 -12.62 -1.77
CA ILE A 145 -1.70 -11.38 -1.01
C ILE A 145 -0.40 -10.58 -0.93
N LEU A 146 0.71 -11.19 -0.49
CA LEU A 146 2.00 -10.50 -0.39
C LEU A 146 2.50 -9.99 -1.76
N ARG A 147 2.29 -10.76 -2.84
CA ARG A 147 2.58 -10.29 -4.20
C ARG A 147 1.72 -9.09 -4.59
N SER A 148 0.41 -9.13 -4.32
CA SER A 148 -0.47 -7.99 -4.60
C SER A 148 -0.13 -6.76 -3.77
N VAL A 149 0.34 -6.91 -2.53
CA VAL A 149 0.84 -5.80 -1.70
C VAL A 149 2.05 -5.14 -2.35
N ARG A 150 3.03 -5.92 -2.82
CA ARG A 150 4.20 -5.40 -3.55
C ARG A 150 3.80 -4.61 -4.79
N LYS A 151 2.85 -5.12 -5.57
CA LYS A 151 2.35 -4.42 -6.76
C LYS A 151 1.60 -3.13 -6.40
N CYS A 152 0.79 -3.14 -5.33
CA CYS A 152 0.19 -1.91 -4.82
C CYS A 152 1.24 -0.86 -4.45
N PHE A 153 2.35 -1.24 -3.80
CA PHE A 153 3.46 -0.33 -3.51
C PHE A 153 4.15 0.17 -4.78
N ALA A 154 4.41 -0.73 -5.72
CA ALA A 154 5.08 -0.40 -6.97
C ALA A 154 4.21 0.49 -7.88
N SER A 155 2.88 0.43 -7.75
CA SER A 155 1.92 1.26 -8.51
C SER A 155 1.95 2.76 -8.17
N LEU A 156 2.82 3.19 -7.26
CA LEU A 156 3.12 4.61 -7.02
C LEU A 156 4.07 5.21 -8.07
N TRP A 157 4.82 4.37 -8.81
CA TRP A 157 5.87 4.77 -9.76
C TRP A 157 5.52 4.39 -11.19
#